data_AF-A0A7X2PUE5-F1
#
_entry.id   AF-A0A7X2PUE5-F1
#
_cell.length_a   1.000
_cell.length_b   1.000
_cell.length_c   1.000
_cell.angle_alpha   90.00
_cell.angle_beta   90.00
_cell.angle_gamma   90.00
#
_symmetry.space_group_name_H-M   'P 1'
#
loop_
_entity.id
_entity.type
_entity.pdbx_description
1 polymer ?
#
loop_
_entity_poly.entity_id
_entity_poly.type
_entity_poly.pdbx_seq_one_letter_code
_entity_poly.pdbx_strand_id
1 'polypeptide(L)'
;MQPTEQSEHLDEKDLELYLKAQLSDASISAIDAHLGRCQQCVDELAEQDRCLAYLAELGAEENPGGAEKWVYPRVATDEPASLQILNPFSAGK
;
A
#
# COMPACT_ATOMS: atom_id res chain seq x y z
N MET A 1 -28.25 -5.14 20.99
CA MET A 1 -28.33 -4.46 19.69
C MET A 1 -27.19 -3.47 19.68
N GLN A 2 -26.12 -3.74 18.93
CA GLN A 2 -24.99 -2.82 18.81
C GLN A 2 -25.38 -1.74 17.80
N PRO A 3 -25.13 -0.44 18.06
CA PRO A 3 -25.43 0.61 17.10
C PRO A 3 -24.50 0.44 15.90
N THR A 4 -25.09 0.34 14.71
CA THR A 4 -24.37 0.30 13.45
C THR A 4 -23.92 1.72 13.10
N GLU A 5 -22.83 2.18 13.70
CA GLU A 5 -22.18 3.48 13.39
C GLU A 5 -21.54 3.49 11.98
N GLN A 6 -21.63 2.38 11.24
CA GLN A 6 -21.14 2.23 9.87
C GLN A 6 -22.01 2.91 8.80
N SER A 7 -23.16 3.50 9.15
CA SER A 7 -24.04 4.15 8.17
C SER A 7 -23.93 5.69 8.10
N GLU A 8 -23.13 6.33 8.96
CA GLU A 8 -23.03 7.80 8.98
C GLU A 8 -21.83 8.38 8.25
N HIS A 9 -20.86 7.55 7.84
CA HIS A 9 -19.65 7.98 7.14
C HIS A 9 -19.55 7.32 5.77
N LEU A 10 -18.76 7.93 4.89
CA LEU A 10 -18.41 7.32 3.61
C LEU A 10 -17.55 6.08 3.84
N ASP A 11 -17.74 5.07 2.99
CA ASP A 11 -16.86 3.91 2.98
C ASP A 11 -15.47 4.32 2.46
N GLU A 12 -14.43 3.73 3.05
CA GLU A 12 -13.04 4.01 2.68
C GLU A 12 -12.81 3.79 1.18
N LYS A 13 -13.46 2.78 0.59
CA LYS A 13 -13.34 2.47 -0.84
C LYS A 13 -13.97 3.55 -1.71
N ASP A 14 -15.09 4.13 -1.30
CA ASP A 14 -15.73 5.23 -2.03
C ASP A 14 -14.89 6.50 -1.97
N LEU A 15 -14.25 6.75 -0.81
CA LEU A 15 -13.28 7.85 -0.64
C LEU A 15 -12.06 7.68 -1.56
N GLU A 16 -11.53 6.45 -1.64
CA GLU A 16 -10.40 6.13 -2.51
C GLU A 16 -10.75 6.32 -3.99
N LEU A 17 -11.93 5.85 -4.42
CA LEU A 17 -12.41 6.01 -5.79
C LEU A 17 -12.69 7.48 -6.13
N TYR A 18 -13.14 8.26 -5.16
CA TYR A 18 -13.32 9.71 -5.28
C TYR A 18 -11.99 10.42 -5.52
N LEU A 19 -10.95 10.13 -4.72
CA LEU A 19 -9.59 10.68 -4.90
C LEU A 19 -8.99 10.30 -6.25
N LYS A 20 -9.25 9.08 -6.73
CA LYS A 20 -8.79 8.61 -8.03
C LYS A 20 -9.60 9.14 -9.22
N ALA A 21 -10.65 9.94 -8.99
CA ALA A 21 -11.60 10.40 -10.01
C ALA A 21 -12.21 9.25 -10.85
N GLN A 22 -12.42 8.09 -10.23
CA GLN A 22 -12.96 6.88 -10.88
C GLN A 22 -14.46 6.66 -10.62
N LEU A 23 -15.11 7.62 -9.98
CA LEU A 23 -16.54 7.60 -9.71
C LEU A 23 -17.34 8.23 -10.85
N SER A 24 -18.60 7.84 -10.95
CA SER A 24 -19.56 8.52 -11.84
C SER A 24 -19.90 9.92 -11.31
N ASP A 25 -20.30 10.86 -12.19
CA ASP A 25 -20.74 12.21 -11.79
C ASP A 25 -21.82 12.20 -10.70
N ALA A 26 -22.74 11.23 -10.76
CA ALA A 26 -23.79 11.05 -9.76
C ALA A 26 -23.23 10.66 -8.38
N SER A 27 -22.23 9.78 -8.36
CA SER A 27 -21.54 9.35 -7.14
C SER A 27 -20.67 10.47 -6.57
N ILE A 28 -19.96 11.22 -7.42
CA ILE A 28 -19.17 12.39 -7.02
C ILE A 28 -20.08 13.43 -6.34
N SER A 29 -21.21 13.76 -6.97
CA SER A 29 -22.18 14.72 -6.42
C SER A 29 -22.75 14.29 -5.06
N ALA A 30 -22.99 12.99 -4.87
CA ALA A 30 -23.47 12.44 -3.60
C ALA A 30 -22.40 12.53 -2.50
N ILE A 31 -21.14 12.26 -2.83
CA ILE A 31 -20.00 12.38 -1.93
C ILE A 31 -19.74 13.85 -1.58
N ASP A 32 -19.76 14.76 -2.54
CA ASP A 32 -19.62 16.20 -2.28
C ASP A 32 -20.70 16.71 -1.32
N ALA A 33 -21.95 16.27 -1.53
CA ALA A 33 -23.06 16.60 -0.64
C ALA A 33 -22.91 16.01 0.77
N HIS A 34 -22.17 14.90 0.92
CA HIS A 34 -21.82 14.33 2.21
C HIS A 34 -20.67 15.10 2.88
N LEU A 35 -19.59 15.37 2.14
CA LEU A 35 -18.42 16.12 2.62
C LEU A 35 -18.80 17.53 3.07
N GLY A 36 -19.80 18.15 2.43
CA GLY A 36 -20.34 19.44 2.89
C GLY A 36 -21.05 19.41 4.26
N ARG A 37 -21.29 18.22 4.83
CA ARG A 37 -22.02 18.04 6.10
C ARG A 37 -21.24 17.23 7.14
N CYS A 38 -20.27 16.43 6.75
CA CYS A 38 -19.54 15.52 7.62
C CYS A 38 -18.06 15.92 7.69
N GLN A 39 -17.68 16.67 8.74
CA GLN A 39 -16.30 17.11 8.95
C GLN A 39 -15.32 15.94 9.10
N GLN A 40 -15.74 14.84 9.73
CA GLN A 40 -14.88 13.67 9.90
C GLN A 40 -14.47 13.05 8.56
N CYS A 41 -15.38 12.96 7.59
CA CYS A 41 -15.05 12.46 6.26
C CYS A 41 -14.16 13.44 5.48
N VAL A 42 -14.27 14.75 5.75
CA VAL A 42 -13.35 15.76 5.19
C VAL A 42 -11.94 15.58 5.75
N ASP A 43 -11.82 15.36 7.07
CA ASP A 43 -10.53 15.15 7.72
C ASP A 43 -9.86 13.85 7.25
N GLU A 44 -10.63 12.78 7.08
CA GLU A 44 -10.15 11.49 6.55
C GLU A 44 -9.72 11.61 5.09
N LEU A 45 -10.49 12.33 4.26
CA LEU A 45 -10.14 12.60 2.86
C LEU A 45 -8.83 13.39 2.78
N ALA A 46 -8.65 14.40 3.62
CA ALA A 46 -7.44 15.19 3.68
C ALA A 46 -6.21 14.36 4.12
N GLU A 47 -6.39 13.42 5.04
CA GLU A 47 -5.30 12.53 5.45
C GLU A 47 -4.88 11.58 4.32
N GLN A 48 -5.84 11.00 3.61
CA GLN A 48 -5.55 10.16 2.46
C GLN A 48 -4.88 10.94 1.33
N ASP A 49 -5.34 12.16 1.03
CA ASP A 49 -4.73 13.05 0.04
C ASP A 49 -3.27 13.40 0.41
N ARG A 50 -2.99 13.71 1.67
CA ARG A 50 -1.61 13.91 2.17
C ARG A 50 -0.74 12.68 1.98
N CYS A 51 -1.26 11.49 2.31
CA CYS A 51 -0.53 10.24 2.13
C CYS A 51 -0.18 10.01 0.65
N LEU A 52 -1.14 10.25 -0.25
CA LEU A 52 -0.93 10.12 -1.69
C LEU A 52 0.07 11.14 -2.23
N ALA A 53 0.01 12.39 -1.77
CA ALA A 53 0.98 13.42 -2.12
C ALA A 53 2.41 13.02 -1.69
N TYR A 54 2.56 12.53 -0.46
CA TYR A 54 3.86 12.05 0.04
C TYR A 54 4.39 10.86 -0.79
N LEU A 55 3.53 9.89 -1.13
CA LEU A 55 3.92 8.79 -2.01
C LEU A 55 4.31 9.26 -3.42
N ALA A 56 3.63 10.27 -3.96
CA ALA A 56 3.97 10.87 -5.24
C ALA A 56 5.33 11.59 -5.20
N GLU A 57 5.65 12.27 -4.10
CA GLU A 57 6.97 12.88 -3.87
C GLU A 57 8.08 11.83 -3.86
N LEU A 58 7.91 10.75 -3.10
CA LEU A 58 8.88 9.64 -3.06
C LEU A 58 9.07 9.00 -4.46
N GLY A 59 7.98 8.77 -5.19
CA GLY A 59 8.04 8.21 -6.54
C GLY A 59 8.65 9.17 -7.58
N ALA A 60 8.58 10.47 -7.36
CA ALA A 60 9.21 11.47 -8.22
C ALA A 60 10.74 11.50 -8.06
N GLU A 61 11.24 11.24 -6.85
CA GLU A 61 12.67 11.07 -6.58
C GLU A 61 13.22 9.74 -7.15
N GLU A 62 12.38 8.73 -7.31
CA GLU A 62 12.68 7.46 -7.98
C GLU A 62 12.61 7.53 -9.52
N ASN A 63 12.74 8.71 -10.13
CA ASN A 63 13.04 8.83 -11.55
C ASN A 63 14.56 9.01 -11.76
N PRO A 64 15.36 7.92 -11.76
CA PRO A 64 16.65 7.96 -12.40
C PRO A 64 16.39 7.98 -13.91
N GLY A 65 16.14 9.18 -14.44
CA GLY A 65 16.30 9.52 -15.86
C GLY A 65 17.76 9.39 -16.34
N GLY A 66 18.56 8.56 -15.68
CA GLY A 66 19.84 8.04 -16.09
C GLY A 66 19.85 6.57 -15.71
N ALA A 67 20.13 5.70 -16.66
CA ALA A 67 20.18 4.26 -16.48
C ALA A 67 21.29 3.83 -15.50
N GLU A 68 21.11 4.05 -14.19
CA GLU A 68 21.85 3.32 -13.18
C GLU A 68 21.13 2.01 -12.93
N LYS A 69 21.51 1.05 -13.76
CA LYS A 69 21.27 -0.37 -13.54
C LYS A 69 21.69 -0.68 -12.11
N TRP A 70 20.73 -0.82 -11.20
CA TRP A 70 20.95 -1.39 -9.88
C TRP A 70 21.48 -2.81 -10.09
N VAL A 71 22.80 -2.93 -10.17
CA VAL A 71 23.48 -4.22 -10.17
C VAL A 71 23.44 -4.67 -8.73
N TYR A 72 22.34 -5.33 -8.34
CA TYR A 72 22.39 -6.25 -7.21
C TYR A 72 23.44 -7.30 -7.58
N PRO A 73 24.59 -7.36 -6.90
CA PRO A 73 25.53 -8.45 -7.12
C PRO A 73 24.76 -9.70 -6.71
N ARG A 74 24.26 -10.46 -7.68
CA ARG A 74 23.76 -11.80 -7.39
C ARG A 74 24.98 -12.55 -6.89
N VAL A 75 25.02 -12.79 -5.58
CA VAL A 75 25.98 -13.73 -5.01
C VAL A 75 25.72 -15.03 -5.75
N ALA A 76 26.71 -15.52 -6.48
CA ALA A 76 26.57 -16.74 -7.25
C ALA A 76 26.30 -17.89 -6.27
N THR A 77 25.08 -18.40 -6.23
CA THR A 77 24.70 -19.58 -5.44
C THR A 77 25.03 -20.88 -6.18
N ASP A 78 26.04 -20.84 -7.05
CA ASP A 78 26.43 -21.98 -7.90
C ASP A 78 27.22 -23.03 -7.11
N GLU A 79 27.73 -22.69 -5.92
CA GLU A 79 28.24 -23.68 -4.98
C GLU A 79 27.06 -24.36 -4.27
N PRO A 80 26.81 -25.67 -4.51
CA PRO A 80 25.87 -26.41 -3.70
C PRO A 80 26.41 -26.45 -2.27
N ALA A 81 25.63 -25.93 -1.34
CA ALA A 81 25.95 -26.03 0.09
C ALA A 81 26.23 -27.50 0.42
N SER A 82 27.48 -27.81 0.74
CA SER A 82 27.87 -29.15 1.17
C SER A 82 27.30 -29.39 2.57
N LEU A 83 26.10 -29.97 2.61
CA LEU A 83 25.50 -30.44 3.85
C LEU A 83 26.31 -31.63 4.36
N GLN A 84 27.20 -31.40 5.32
CA GLN A 84 27.81 -32.49 6.08
C GLN A 84 26.71 -33.10 6.96
N ILE A 85 26.12 -34.19 6.49
CA ILE A 85 25.22 -35.01 7.30
C ILE A 85 26.08 -35.67 8.38
N LEU A 86 26.10 -35.12 9.58
CA LEU A 86 26.62 -35.79 10.76
C LEU A 86 25.75 -37.01 11.01
N ASN A 87 26.26 -38.21 10.69
CA ASN A 87 25.57 -39.45 10.93
C ASN A 87 25.79 -39.88 12.40
N PRO A 88 24.77 -39.83 13.26
CA PRO A 88 24.96 -40.06 14.70
C PRO A 88 25.20 -41.53 15.07
N PHE A 89 25.18 -42.45 14.09
CA PHE A 89 25.31 -43.90 14.33
C PHE A 89 26.67 -44.52 13.97
N SER A 90 27.71 -43.71 13.69
CA SER A 90 29.03 -44.23 13.32
C SER A 90 29.98 -44.53 14.51
N ALA A 91 29.48 -44.56 15.74
CA ALA A 91 30.26 -45.02 16.90
C ALA A 91 29.76 -46.39 17.39
N GLY A 92 30.57 -47.44 17.19
CA GLY A 92 30.43 -48.67 17.97
C GLY A 92 30.76 -49.96 17.23
N LYS A 93 32.03 -50.34 17.22
CA LYS A 93 32.45 -51.75 17.38
C LYS A 93 33.32 -51.82 18.62
#